data_AF-A0A7K5AHJ7-F1
#
_entry.id   AF-A0A7K5AHJ7-F1
#
_cell.length_a   1.000
_cell.length_b   1.000
_cell.length_c   1.000
_cell.angle_alpha   90.00
_cell.angle_beta   90.00
_cell.angle_gamma   90.00
#
_symmetry.space_group_name_H-M   'P 1'
#
loop_
_entity.id
_entity.type
_entity.pdbx_description
1 polymer ?
#
loop_
_entity_poly.entity_id
_entity_poly.type
_entity_poly.pdbx_seq_one_letter_code
_entity_poly.pdbx_strand_id
1 'polypeptide(L)'
;GYEPAVFYPKRPNKPLFEGLTTQCQKMDIPFLQEFPAEVALIEELYGLVVDAIFGFSFKGAVREPFGSILSTLERISVPIASIDVPSGWDVEKGKADGLQPDMLISLTAPKKAATHFTGRYHFLGGRFVPPALQEKYTLNLPPYPGTDCVLQLV
;
A
#
# COMPACT_ATOMS: atom_id res chain seq x y z
N GLY A 1 -15.79 10.82 -8.23
CA GLY A 1 -15.17 9.79 -7.36
C GLY A 1 -14.19 8.99 -8.20
N TYR A 2 -13.59 7.95 -7.63
CA TYR A 2 -12.84 6.93 -8.38
C TYR A 2 -13.73 5.71 -8.65
N GLU A 3 -13.35 4.87 -9.62
CA GLU A 3 -14.00 3.61 -9.95
C GLU A 3 -13.06 2.44 -9.57
N PRO A 4 -13.01 2.03 -8.29
CA PRO A 4 -12.06 1.01 -7.84
C PRO A 4 -12.52 -0.40 -8.24
N ALA A 5 -11.55 -1.28 -8.46
CA ALA A 5 -11.74 -2.73 -8.44
C ALA A 5 -10.78 -3.35 -7.42
N VAL A 6 -11.19 -4.46 -6.80
CA VAL A 6 -10.40 -5.11 -5.75
C VAL A 6 -10.02 -6.54 -6.17
N PHE A 7 -8.73 -6.84 -6.20
CA PHE A 7 -8.27 -8.23 -6.25
C PHE A 7 -7.84 -8.69 -4.85
N TYR A 8 -8.57 -9.66 -4.28
CA TYR A 8 -8.33 -10.14 -2.93
C TYR A 8 -8.23 -11.67 -2.88
N PRO A 9 -7.06 -12.24 -3.26
CA PRO A 9 -6.91 -13.68 -3.53
C PRO A 9 -6.85 -14.54 -2.27
N LYS A 10 -6.38 -14.00 -1.13
CA LYS A 10 -6.33 -14.71 0.15
C LYS A 10 -7.08 -13.92 1.21
N ARG A 11 -8.24 -14.44 1.61
CA ARG A 11 -9.16 -13.79 2.55
C ARG A 11 -9.11 -14.50 3.89
N PRO A 12 -8.60 -13.88 4.97
CA PRO A 12 -8.66 -14.48 6.29
C PRO A 12 -10.12 -14.64 6.72
N ASN A 13 -10.47 -15.81 7.25
CA ASN A 13 -11.79 -16.07 7.82
C ASN A 13 -11.89 -15.41 9.21
N LYS A 14 -12.10 -14.09 9.23
CA LYS A 14 -12.37 -13.30 10.43
C LYS A 14 -13.46 -12.25 10.14
N PRO A 15 -14.37 -11.99 11.10
CA PRO A 15 -15.49 -11.05 10.90
C PRO A 15 -15.08 -9.66 10.42
N LEU A 16 -13.90 -9.17 10.84
CA LEU A 16 -13.36 -7.90 10.37
C LEU A 16 -13.23 -7.84 8.84
N PHE A 17 -12.62 -8.86 8.22
CA PHE A 17 -12.37 -8.87 6.77
C PHE A 17 -13.62 -9.20 5.97
N GLU A 18 -14.52 -10.03 6.52
CA GLU A 18 -15.83 -10.31 5.93
C GLU A 18 -16.71 -9.06 5.92
N GLY A 19 -16.72 -8.31 7.03
CA GLY A 19 -17.41 -7.03 7.13
C GLY A 19 -16.90 -6.00 6.11
N LEU A 20 -15.57 -5.86 5.99
CA LEU A 20 -14.96 -4.97 4.99
C LEU A 20 -15.31 -5.40 3.55
N THR A 21 -15.25 -6.69 3.25
CA THR A 21 -15.63 -7.23 1.93
C THR A 21 -17.09 -6.91 1.63
N THR A 22 -17.98 -7.15 2.60
CA THR A 22 -19.42 -6.85 2.47
C THR A 22 -19.67 -5.37 2.24
N GLN A 23 -18.98 -4.49 2.97
CA GLN A 23 -19.09 -3.03 2.78
C GLN A 23 -18.71 -2.62 1.36
N CYS A 24 -17.59 -3.11 0.83
CA CYS A 24 -17.19 -2.83 -0.55
C CYS A 24 -18.23 -3.33 -1.57
N GLN A 25 -18.75 -4.55 -1.39
CA GLN A 25 -19.78 -5.11 -2.26
C GLN A 25 -21.10 -4.31 -2.21
N LYS A 26 -21.48 -3.80 -1.04
CA LYS A 26 -22.67 -2.94 -0.87
C LYS A 26 -22.51 -1.56 -1.49
N MET A 27 -21.28 -1.17 -1.81
CA MET A 27 -20.94 0.04 -2.56
C MET A 27 -20.68 -0.25 -4.05
N ASP A 28 -21.09 -1.43 -4.54
CA ASP A 28 -20.94 -1.88 -5.92
C ASP A 28 -19.48 -1.92 -6.42
N ILE A 29 -18.51 -2.07 -5.51
CA ILE A 29 -17.09 -2.21 -5.86
C ILE A 29 -16.83 -3.65 -6.32
N PRO A 30 -16.44 -3.87 -7.59
CA PRO A 30 -16.20 -5.21 -8.11
C PRO A 30 -14.97 -5.87 -7.49
N PHE A 31 -15.10 -7.17 -7.20
CA PHE A 31 -13.98 -8.02 -6.83
C PHE A 31 -13.57 -8.90 -8.01
N LEU A 32 -12.33 -8.75 -8.46
CA LEU A 32 -11.78 -9.58 -9.54
C LEU A 32 -11.65 -11.02 -9.06
N GLN A 33 -12.08 -11.97 -9.89
CA GLN A 33 -11.92 -13.40 -9.62
C GLN A 33 -10.49 -13.86 -9.85
N GLU A 34 -9.83 -13.28 -10.86
CA GLU A 34 -8.46 -13.60 -11.27
C GLU A 34 -7.63 -12.33 -11.42
N PHE A 35 -6.32 -12.46 -11.28
CA PHE A 35 -5.39 -11.36 -11.49
C PHE A 35 -5.13 -11.19 -12.99
N PRO A 36 -5.25 -9.98 -13.56
CA PRO A 36 -4.86 -9.72 -14.94
C PRO A 36 -3.33 -9.83 -15.08
N ALA A 37 -2.82 -11.01 -15.43
CA ALA A 37 -1.39 -11.26 -15.53
C ALA A 37 -0.71 -10.55 -16.72
N GLU A 38 -1.51 -10.05 -17.67
CA GLU A 38 -1.03 -9.29 -18.81
C GLU A 38 -0.89 -7.81 -18.43
N VAL A 39 0.35 -7.30 -18.49
CA VAL A 39 0.67 -5.89 -18.20
C VAL A 39 -0.18 -4.93 -19.02
N ALA A 40 -0.34 -5.17 -20.32
CA ALA A 40 -1.13 -4.31 -21.20
C ALA A 40 -2.59 -4.20 -20.75
N LEU A 41 -3.18 -5.28 -20.22
CA LEU A 41 -4.54 -5.28 -19.72
C LEU A 41 -4.67 -4.44 -18.44
N ILE A 42 -3.67 -4.48 -17.54
CA ILE A 42 -3.65 -3.61 -16.36
C ILE A 42 -3.58 -2.15 -16.79
N GLU A 43 -2.69 -1.82 -17.73
CA GLU A 43 -2.45 -0.45 -18.19
C GLU A 43 -3.63 0.13 -18.98
N GLU A 44 -4.37 -0.71 -19.70
CA GLU A 44 -5.60 -0.31 -20.41
C GLU A 44 -6.77 -0.06 -19.45
N LEU A 45 -6.91 -0.91 -18.42
CA LEU A 45 -8.09 -0.88 -17.54
C LEU A 45 -7.93 0.03 -16.32
N TYR A 46 -6.71 0.23 -15.81
CA TYR A 46 -6.48 0.88 -14.52
C TYR A 46 -5.47 2.03 -14.64
N GLY A 47 -5.90 3.26 -14.33
CA GLY A 47 -5.00 4.42 -14.29
C GLY A 47 -4.11 4.51 -13.05
N LEU A 48 -4.33 3.68 -12.04
CA LEU A 48 -3.57 3.61 -10.79
C LEU A 48 -3.72 2.22 -10.17
N VAL A 49 -2.63 1.67 -9.65
CA VAL A 49 -2.65 0.45 -8.83
C VAL A 49 -2.35 0.78 -7.38
N VAL A 50 -3.17 0.27 -6.45
CA VAL A 50 -2.89 0.36 -5.02
C VAL A 50 -2.27 -0.94 -4.55
N ASP A 51 -1.02 -0.87 -4.12
CA ASP A 51 -0.31 -1.96 -3.48
C ASP A 51 -0.65 -2.00 -1.98
N ALA A 52 -1.52 -2.95 -1.63
CA ALA A 52 -1.94 -3.25 -0.26
C ALA A 52 -1.68 -4.73 0.11
N ILE A 53 -0.64 -5.35 -0.49
CA ILE A 53 -0.41 -6.79 -0.39
C ILE A 53 0.27 -7.16 0.94
N PHE A 54 1.38 -6.51 1.27
CA PHE A 54 2.15 -6.75 2.50
C PHE A 54 2.48 -5.44 3.22
N GLY A 55 2.25 -5.41 4.53
CA GLY A 55 2.67 -4.30 5.41
C GLY A 55 3.95 -4.62 6.19
N PHE A 56 4.32 -3.73 7.10
CA PHE A 56 5.56 -3.82 7.90
C PHE A 56 5.74 -5.12 8.72
N SER A 57 4.68 -5.88 8.97
CA SER A 57 4.73 -7.11 9.77
C SER A 57 5.11 -8.35 8.96
N PHE A 58 5.18 -8.25 7.64
CA PHE A 58 5.55 -9.37 6.78
C PHE A 58 7.01 -9.77 7.01
N LYS A 59 7.24 -11.08 7.13
CA LYS A 59 8.57 -11.68 7.30
C LYS A 59 8.69 -12.92 6.44
N GLY A 60 9.86 -13.11 5.82
CA GLY A 60 10.19 -14.30 5.06
C GLY A 60 9.95 -14.16 3.56
N ALA A 61 9.97 -15.30 2.86
CA ALA A 61 9.86 -15.33 1.41
C ALA A 61 8.41 -15.10 0.94
N VAL A 62 8.27 -14.31 -0.13
CA VAL A 62 7.01 -14.15 -0.86
C VAL A 62 6.61 -15.51 -1.45
N ARG A 63 5.34 -15.89 -1.26
CA ARG A 63 4.76 -17.13 -1.79
C ARG A 63 3.65 -16.83 -2.77
N GLU A 64 3.37 -17.77 -3.67
CA GLU A 64 2.25 -17.66 -4.60
C GLU A 64 0.89 -17.44 -3.89
N PRO A 65 -0.03 -16.67 -4.49
CA PRO A 65 0.06 -16.05 -5.82
C PRO A 65 0.84 -14.71 -5.86
N PHE A 66 1.38 -14.27 -4.72
CA PHE A 66 1.95 -12.93 -4.59
C PHE A 66 3.27 -12.74 -5.32
N GLY A 67 4.04 -13.81 -5.57
CA GLY A 67 5.26 -13.74 -6.37
C GLY A 67 4.95 -13.32 -7.80
N SER A 68 4.02 -14.03 -8.44
CA SER A 68 3.56 -13.72 -9.80
C SER A 68 2.91 -12.33 -9.91
N ILE A 69 2.13 -11.92 -8.90
CA ILE A 69 1.51 -10.59 -8.85
C ILE A 69 2.58 -9.51 -8.82
N LEU A 70 3.52 -9.57 -7.86
CA LEU A 70 4.57 -8.56 -7.74
C LEU A 70 5.45 -8.49 -8.98
N SER A 71 5.81 -9.64 -9.58
CA SER A 71 6.56 -9.69 -10.84
C SER A 71 5.84 -8.99 -12.00
N THR A 72 4.50 -9.06 -12.04
CA THR A 72 3.70 -8.34 -13.04
C THR A 72 3.68 -6.84 -12.72
N LEU A 73 3.45 -6.47 -11.46
CA LEU A 73 3.39 -5.07 -11.03
C LEU A 73 4.75 -4.35 -11.17
N GLU A 74 5.87 -5.04 -11.03
CA GLU A 74 7.21 -4.48 -11.27
C GLU A 74 7.42 -4.06 -12.75
N ARG A 75 6.55 -4.48 -13.68
CA ARG A 75 6.67 -4.22 -15.12
C ARG A 75 5.65 -3.22 -15.68
N ILE A 76 4.65 -2.82 -14.90
CA ILE A 76 3.63 -1.87 -15.38
C ILE A 76 4.20 -0.44 -15.39
N SER A 77 3.70 0.39 -16.28
CA SER A 77 4.05 1.81 -16.38
C SER A 77 3.03 2.71 -15.67
N VAL A 78 1.83 2.21 -15.38
CA VAL A 78 0.84 2.95 -14.58
C VAL A 78 1.34 3.14 -13.15
N PRO A 79 1.07 4.29 -12.52
CA PRO A 79 1.59 4.59 -11.18
C PRO A 79 1.10 3.57 -10.16
N ILE A 80 1.96 3.29 -9.20
CA ILE A 80 1.66 2.43 -8.05
C ILE A 80 1.70 3.28 -6.78
N ALA A 81 0.66 3.14 -5.94
CA ALA A 81 0.62 3.69 -4.60
C ALA A 81 0.73 2.56 -3.57
N SER A 82 1.82 2.50 -2.83
CA SER A 82 2.05 1.48 -1.80
C SER A 82 1.58 1.96 -0.42
N ILE A 83 0.81 1.11 0.26
CA ILE A 83 0.38 1.34 1.63
C ILE A 83 1.44 0.85 2.60
N ASP A 84 1.93 1.76 3.43
CA ASP A 84 2.87 1.57 4.53
C ASP A 84 4.32 1.23 4.14
N VAL A 85 4.52 0.17 3.37
CA VAL A 85 5.80 -0.30 2.84
C VAL A 85 5.54 -0.92 1.46
N PRO A 86 6.36 -0.66 0.43
CA PRO A 86 6.20 -1.32 -0.86
C PRO A 86 6.31 -2.85 -0.71
N SER A 87 5.33 -3.58 -1.23
CA SER A 87 5.25 -5.02 -1.01
C SER A 87 6.47 -5.75 -1.57
N GLY A 88 7.02 -6.65 -0.75
CA GLY A 88 8.24 -7.39 -1.06
C GLY A 88 9.54 -6.68 -0.66
N TRP A 89 9.49 -5.45 -0.16
CA TRP A 89 10.66 -4.79 0.41
C TRP A 89 10.99 -5.31 1.81
N ASP A 90 12.28 -5.32 2.15
CA ASP A 90 12.70 -5.41 3.54
C ASP A 90 12.36 -4.09 4.25
N VAL A 91 11.77 -4.19 5.45
CA VAL A 91 11.23 -3.05 6.21
C VAL A 91 12.30 -2.05 6.65
N GLU A 92 13.57 -2.48 6.66
CA GLU A 92 14.70 -1.60 6.95
C GLU A 92 15.57 -1.30 5.74
N LYS A 93 15.90 -2.33 4.94
CA LYS A 93 16.90 -2.25 3.87
C LYS A 93 16.31 -1.90 2.50
N GLY A 94 14.98 -1.88 2.37
CA GLY A 94 14.30 -1.75 1.09
C GLY A 94 14.56 -2.94 0.16
N LYS A 95 14.30 -2.75 -1.14
CA LYS A 95 14.64 -3.69 -2.20
C LYS A 95 14.89 -2.93 -3.51
N ALA A 96 16.16 -2.84 -3.93
CA ALA A 96 16.56 -2.02 -5.09
C ALA A 96 15.97 -2.52 -6.42
N ASP A 97 15.79 -3.83 -6.56
CA ASP A 97 15.18 -4.52 -7.70
C ASP A 97 13.71 -4.91 -7.42
N GLY A 98 13.09 -4.25 -6.44
CA GLY A 98 11.70 -4.48 -6.07
C GLY A 98 10.73 -3.54 -6.76
N LEU A 99 9.46 -3.66 -6.36
CA LEU A 99 8.42 -2.71 -6.71
C LEU A 99 8.89 -1.26 -6.47
N GLN A 100 8.75 -0.40 -7.48
CA GLN A 100 9.10 1.02 -7.39
C GLN A 100 7.82 1.86 -7.45
N PRO A 101 7.13 2.08 -6.32
CA PRO A 101 5.91 2.86 -6.34
C PRO A 101 6.20 4.34 -6.62
N ASP A 102 5.25 4.98 -7.28
CA ASP A 102 5.28 6.42 -7.50
C ASP A 102 4.81 7.19 -6.26
N MET A 103 3.97 6.55 -5.45
CA MET A 103 3.48 7.09 -4.18
C MET A 103 3.68 6.09 -3.04
N LEU A 104 4.18 6.59 -1.90
CA LEU A 104 4.25 5.83 -0.66
C LEU A 104 3.40 6.51 0.41
N ILE A 105 2.49 5.77 1.04
CA ILE A 105 1.69 6.25 2.18
C ILE A 105 2.18 5.57 3.45
N SER A 106 3.10 6.20 4.17
CA SER A 106 3.55 5.71 5.48
C SER A 106 2.46 5.90 6.53
N LEU A 107 2.08 4.83 7.24
CA LEU A 107 1.11 4.91 8.33
C LEU A 107 1.81 5.04 9.68
N THR A 108 1.27 5.90 10.56
CA THR A 108 1.80 6.20 11.91
C THR A 108 3.14 6.96 11.89
N ALA A 109 4.17 6.36 11.30
CA ALA A 109 5.48 6.94 11.06
C ALA A 109 6.15 6.23 9.88
N PRO A 110 7.04 6.89 9.11
CA PRO A 110 7.80 6.22 8.06
C PRO A 110 8.68 5.11 8.61
N LYS A 111 8.71 3.97 7.91
CA LYS A 111 9.67 2.88 8.20
C LYS A 111 11.03 3.25 7.63
N LYS A 112 12.10 2.62 8.13
CA LYS A 112 13.46 2.82 7.59
C LYS A 112 13.52 2.55 6.08
N ALA A 113 12.78 1.55 5.59
CA ALA A 113 12.64 1.29 4.15
C ALA A 113 12.26 2.52 3.31
N ALA A 114 11.51 3.47 3.88
CA ALA A 114 11.10 4.68 3.17
C ALA A 114 12.28 5.59 2.79
N THR A 115 13.47 5.44 3.39
CA THR A 115 14.67 6.18 2.94
C THR A 115 15.17 5.72 1.58
N HIS A 116 14.72 4.56 1.10
CA HIS A 116 15.02 4.02 -0.22
C HIS A 116 13.92 4.36 -1.26
N PHE A 117 12.86 5.05 -0.86
CA PHE A 117 11.79 5.46 -1.75
C PHE A 117 12.29 6.54 -2.74
N THR A 118 11.98 6.35 -4.01
CA THR A 118 12.43 7.21 -5.12
C THR A 118 11.27 7.78 -5.94
N GLY A 119 10.02 7.47 -5.56
CA GLY A 119 8.82 7.98 -6.22
C GLY A 119 8.58 9.46 -5.94
N ARG A 120 7.56 10.02 -6.63
CA ARG A 120 7.28 11.45 -6.60
C ARG A 120 6.56 11.92 -5.34
N TYR A 121 5.81 11.04 -4.68
CA TYR A 121 4.90 11.44 -3.59
C TYR A 121 5.09 10.58 -2.35
N HIS A 122 5.56 11.19 -1.25
CA HIS A 122 5.61 10.51 0.04
C HIS A 122 4.62 11.15 1.01
N PHE A 123 3.55 10.44 1.35
CA PHE A 123 2.58 10.88 2.35
C PHE A 123 2.78 10.17 3.69
N LEU A 124 2.58 10.93 4.76
CA LEU A 124 2.35 10.43 6.11
C LEU A 124 0.84 10.45 6.38
N GLY A 125 0.30 9.31 6.78
CA GLY A 125 -1.07 9.16 7.24
C GLY A 125 -1.17 8.51 8.62
N GLY A 126 -2.40 8.38 9.11
CA GLY A 126 -2.66 7.81 10.43
C GLY A 126 -2.51 8.85 11.54
N ARG A 127 -3.24 9.96 11.42
CA ARG A 127 -3.36 11.04 12.41
C ARG A 127 -4.16 10.60 13.65
N PHE A 128 -3.63 9.61 14.38
CA PHE A 128 -4.20 9.10 15.62
C PHE A 128 -3.14 8.82 16.69
N VAL A 129 -1.88 9.19 16.44
CA VAL A 129 -0.77 9.00 17.39
C VAL A 129 -0.93 10.00 18.55
N PRO A 130 -1.12 9.53 19.80
CA PRO A 130 -1.20 10.42 20.94
C PRO A 130 0.16 11.12 21.19
N PRO A 131 0.17 12.38 21.66
CA PRO A 131 1.41 13.11 21.95
C PRO A 131 2.38 12.34 22.86
N ALA A 132 1.86 11.62 23.85
CA ALA A 132 2.66 10.81 24.77
C ALA A 132 3.41 9.66 24.05
N LEU A 133 2.82 9.04 23.01
CA LEU A 133 3.52 8.01 22.24
C LEU A 133 4.57 8.63 21.29
N GLN A 134 4.26 9.79 20.70
CA GLN A 134 5.21 10.53 19.87
C GLN A 134 6.47 10.90 20.66
N GLU A 135 6.30 11.39 21.90
CA GLU A 135 7.41 11.70 22.80
C GLU A 135 8.18 10.44 23.22
N LYS A 136 7.47 9.39 23.65
CA LYS A 136 8.08 8.12 24.09
C LYS A 136 8.98 7.47 23.05
N TYR A 137 8.59 7.52 21.77
CA TYR A 137 9.32 6.89 20.67
C TYR A 137 10.13 7.88 19.83
N THR A 138 10.20 9.16 20.24
CA THR A 138 10.92 10.21 19.53
C THR A 138 10.57 10.26 18.05
N LEU A 139 9.27 10.15 17.73
CA LEU A 139 8.81 10.02 16.34
C LEU A 139 8.99 11.31 15.54
N ASN A 140 9.09 12.46 16.22
CA ASN A 140 9.25 13.79 15.61
C ASN A 140 8.26 14.03 14.46
N LEU A 141 7.00 13.62 14.64
CA LEU A 141 6.00 13.73 13.59
C LEU A 141 5.70 15.22 13.29
N PRO A 142 5.73 15.63 12.02
CA PRO A 142 5.33 16.98 11.62
C PRO A 142 3.84 17.23 11.90
N PRO A 143 3.45 18.48 12.13
CA PRO A 143 2.05 18.82 12.35
C PRO A 143 1.23 18.62 11.07
N TYR A 144 0.10 17.93 11.18
CA TYR A 144 -0.87 17.83 10.09
C TYR A 144 -1.59 19.18 9.91
N PRO A 145 -1.74 19.68 8.67
CA PRO A 145 -2.40 20.95 8.41
C PRO A 145 -3.90 20.87 8.70
N GLY A 146 -4.44 21.87 9.39
CA GLY A 146 -5.87 21.99 9.69
C GLY A 146 -6.48 20.68 10.20
N THR A 147 -7.48 20.18 9.47
CA THR A 147 -8.20 18.93 9.75
C THR A 147 -7.73 17.74 8.91
N ASP A 148 -6.64 17.88 8.14
CA ASP A 148 -6.21 16.84 7.21
C ASP A 148 -5.72 15.59 7.95
N CYS A 149 -6.02 14.42 7.40
CA CYS A 149 -5.60 13.13 7.94
C CYS A 149 -4.32 12.59 7.27
N VAL A 150 -3.76 13.35 6.34
CA VAL A 150 -2.51 13.08 5.62
C VAL A 150 -1.64 14.33 5.56
N LEU A 151 -0.34 14.15 5.39
CA LEU A 151 0.65 15.21 5.15
C LEU A 151 1.64 14.73 4.09
N GLN A 152 1.95 15.55 3.10
CA GLN A 152 3.03 15.27 2.16
C GLN A 152 4.40 15.59 2.78
N LEU A 153 5.30 14.61 2.80
CA LEU A 153 6.68 14.70 3.30
C LEU A 153 7.67 15.10 2.20
N VAL A 154 7.45 14.63 0.98
CA VAL A 154 8.19 14.93 -0.25
C VAL A 154 7.20 15.07 -1.40
#